data_AF-A0A7V2TQW0-F1
#
_entry.id   AF-A0A7V2TQW0-F1
#
_cell.length_a   1.000
_cell.length_b   1.000
_cell.length_c   1.000
_cell.angle_alpha   90.00
_cell.angle_beta   90.00
_cell.angle_gamma   90.00
#
_symmetry.space_group_name_H-M   'P 1'
#
loop_
_entity.id
_entity.type
_entity.pdbx_description
1 polymer ?
#
loop_
_entity_poly.entity_id
_entity_poly.type
_entity_poly.pdbx_seq_one_letter_code
_entity_poly.pdbx_strand_id
1 'polypeptide(L)'
;MSKSTVTYLIHFERPIGNPDNPRGQAQHYIGCATGGHEGFRRRIEEHRKGAGARIMAFVTQTGISWDVVRTWEGTDFQIEKRLKAIHKAKRVCPICSQKKGDK
;
A
#
# COMPACT_ATOMS: atom_id res chain seq x y z
N MET A 1 -6.96 -25.94 -6.16
CA MET A 1 -6.97 -25.13 -4.91
C MET A 1 -6.85 -23.67 -5.30
N SER A 2 -7.87 -22.85 -5.04
CA SER A 2 -7.76 -21.40 -5.24
C SER A 2 -6.66 -20.87 -4.32
N LYS A 3 -5.59 -20.30 -4.87
CA LYS A 3 -4.52 -19.72 -4.06
C LYS A 3 -5.08 -18.48 -3.36
N SER A 4 -5.14 -18.51 -2.03
CA SER A 4 -5.56 -17.38 -1.21
C SER A 4 -4.75 -16.13 -1.56
N THR A 5 -5.40 -14.97 -1.64
CA THR A 5 -4.75 -13.68 -1.91
C THR A 5 -4.85 -12.77 -0.70
N VAL A 6 -3.75 -12.07 -0.41
CA VAL A 6 -3.68 -11.03 0.62
C VAL A 6 -3.56 -9.68 -0.07
N THR A 7 -4.57 -8.85 0.09
CA THR A 7 -4.51 -7.43 -0.29
C THR A 7 -3.95 -6.64 0.89
N TYR A 8 -3.11 -5.65 0.63
CA TYR A 8 -2.47 -4.86 1.68
C TYR A 8 -2.37 -3.39 1.32
N LEU A 9 -2.33 -2.56 2.35
CA LEU A 9 -2.16 -1.12 2.28
C LEU A 9 -0.87 -0.71 2.97
N ILE A 10 -0.01 -0.02 2.25
CA ILE A 10 1.20 0.61 2.77
C ILE A 10 0.94 2.11 2.96
N HIS A 11 1.44 2.66 4.05
CA HIS A 11 1.53 4.10 4.32
C HIS A 11 2.98 4.55 4.23
N PHE A 12 3.23 5.63 3.49
CA PHE A 12 4.53 6.29 3.44
C PHE A 12 4.58 7.39 4.50
N GLU A 13 5.69 7.48 5.22
CA GLU A 13 5.91 8.50 6.26
C GLU A 13 5.67 9.92 5.73
N ARG A 14 6.12 10.19 4.50
CA ARG A 14 5.87 11.43 3.76
C ARG A 14 5.34 11.15 2.36
N PRO A 15 4.47 12.02 1.80
CA PRO A 15 4.02 11.87 0.42
C PRO A 15 5.19 11.99 -0.56
N ILE A 16 5.08 11.26 -1.67
CA ILE A 16 5.97 11.35 -2.83
C ILE A 16 5.27 12.04 -3.99
N GLY A 17 6.04 12.49 -4.98
CA GLY A 17 5.54 13.14 -6.19
C GLY A 17 5.74 14.65 -6.15
N ASN A 18 4.98 15.37 -6.98
CA ASN A 18 5.14 16.82 -7.13
C ASN A 18 4.28 17.58 -6.08
N PRO A 19 4.87 18.37 -5.17
CA PRO A 19 4.11 19.17 -4.19
C PRO A 19 3.13 20.15 -4.87
N ASP A 20 3.47 20.68 -6.04
CA ASP A 20 2.68 21.66 -6.80
C ASP A 20 1.56 21.01 -7.62
N ASN A 21 1.55 19.69 -7.74
CA ASN A 21 0.49 18.94 -8.40
C ASN A 21 -0.13 17.92 -7.44
N PRO A 22 -1.24 18.25 -6.76
CA PRO A 22 -1.91 17.35 -5.83
C PRO A 22 -2.37 16.02 -6.45
N ARG A 23 -2.60 15.98 -7.77
CA ARG A 23 -2.97 14.75 -8.50
C ARG A 23 -1.75 13.90 -8.86
N GLY A 24 -0.55 14.47 -8.78
CA GLY A 24 0.73 13.81 -9.01
C GLY A 24 1.40 13.33 -7.73
N GLN A 25 0.65 13.16 -6.63
CA GLN A 25 1.17 12.73 -5.33
C GLN A 25 0.63 11.37 -4.90
N ALA A 26 1.43 10.64 -4.13
CA ALA A 26 1.01 9.43 -3.45
C ALA A 26 1.59 9.38 -2.03
N GLN A 27 0.76 8.96 -1.06
CA GLN A 27 1.21 8.63 0.30
C GLN A 27 0.87 7.18 0.66
N HIS A 28 0.21 6.47 -0.25
CA HIS A 28 -0.29 5.14 -0.01
C HIS A 28 -0.03 4.27 -1.22
N TYR A 29 0.25 3.00 -0.96
CA TYR A 29 0.33 1.98 -1.97
C TYR A 29 -0.59 0.82 -1.60
N ILE A 30 -1.43 0.41 -2.55
CA ILE A 30 -2.31 -0.76 -2.41
C ILE A 30 -1.78 -1.81 -3.38
N GLY A 31 -1.48 -2.98 -2.85
CA GLY A 31 -1.03 -4.14 -3.61
C GLY A 31 -1.72 -5.41 -3.14
N CYS A 32 -1.53 -6.49 -3.91
CA CYS A 32 -1.96 -7.82 -3.55
C CYS A 32 -0.83 -8.84 -3.74
N ALA A 33 -0.93 -9.97 -3.08
CA ALA A 33 -0.03 -11.11 -3.25
C ALA A 33 -0.82 -12.43 -3.20
N THR A 34 -0.58 -13.30 -4.18
CA THR A 34 -1.12 -14.67 -4.22
C THR A 34 -0.25 -15.63 -3.41
N GLY A 35 -0.82 -16.74 -2.94
CA GLY A 35 -0.08 -17.73 -2.14
C GLY A 35 -0.18 -17.45 -0.63
N GLY A 36 -1.23 -16.76 -0.22
CA GLY A 36 -1.51 -16.45 1.18
C GLY A 36 -0.41 -15.64 1.84
N HIS A 37 -0.16 -15.95 3.11
CA HIS A 37 0.83 -15.27 3.95
C HIS A 37 2.27 -15.41 3.44
N GLU A 38 2.62 -16.55 2.84
CA GLU A 38 3.97 -16.76 2.32
C GLU A 38 4.25 -15.84 1.12
N GLY A 39 3.35 -15.82 0.15
CA GLY A 39 3.44 -14.92 -0.99
C GLY A 39 3.41 -13.44 -0.58
N PHE A 40 2.60 -13.10 0.43
CA PHE A 40 2.61 -11.76 1.03
C PHE A 40 3.97 -11.40 1.62
N ARG A 41 4.57 -12.24 2.47
CA ARG A 41 5.90 -12.00 3.07
C ARG A 41 6.97 -11.81 2.01
N ARG A 42 7.00 -12.67 1.01
CA ARG A 42 7.93 -12.55 -0.12
C ARG A 42 7.76 -11.21 -0.84
N ARG A 43 6.52 -10.80 -1.10
CA ARG A 43 6.23 -9.53 -1.77
C ARG A 43 6.63 -8.31 -0.95
N ILE A 44 6.46 -8.35 0.37
CA ILE A 44 6.92 -7.27 1.27
C ILE A 44 8.45 -7.18 1.26
N GLU A 45 9.14 -8.32 1.28
CA GLU A 45 10.61 -8.34 1.19
C GLU A 45 11.12 -7.77 -0.14
N GLU A 46 10.47 -8.11 -1.26
CA GLU A 46 10.76 -7.51 -2.58
C GLU A 46 10.61 -5.98 -2.54
N HIS A 47 9.57 -5.45 -1.90
CA HIS A 47 9.41 -4.00 -1.74
C HIS A 47 10.48 -3.38 -0.84
N ARG A 48 10.89 -4.06 0.26
CA ARG A 48 11.96 -3.58 1.14
C ARG A 48 13.29 -3.46 0.38
N LYS A 49 13.56 -4.38 -0.55
CA LYS A 49 14.73 -4.34 -1.45
C LYS A 49 14.59 -3.37 -2.62
N GLY A 50 13.43 -2.73 -2.80
CA GLY A 50 13.16 -1.89 -3.97
C GLY A 50 13.00 -2.68 -5.29
N ALA A 51 12.87 -4.01 -5.22
CA ALA A 51 12.73 -4.91 -6.37
C ALA A 51 11.26 -5.22 -6.73
N GLY A 52 10.30 -4.57 -6.07
CA GLY A 52 8.87 -4.75 -6.27
C GLY A 52 8.25 -3.74 -7.25
N ALA A 53 7.23 -3.01 -6.79
CA ALA A 53 6.58 -2.01 -7.65
C ALA A 53 7.49 -0.78 -7.86
N ARG A 54 7.44 -0.14 -9.04
CA ARG A 54 8.25 1.06 -9.37
C ARG A 54 8.14 2.17 -8.31
N ILE A 55 6.94 2.37 -7.76
CA ILE A 55 6.70 3.34 -6.68
C ILE A 55 7.46 2.97 -5.40
N MET A 56 7.55 1.67 -5.08
CA MET A 56 8.30 1.18 -3.91
C MET A 56 9.80 1.25 -4.16
N ALA A 57 10.27 0.99 -5.38
CA ALA A 57 11.67 1.22 -5.76
C ALA A 57 12.08 2.68 -5.52
N PHE A 58 11.24 3.63 -5.95
CA PHE A 58 11.46 5.06 -5.70
C PHE A 58 11.46 5.42 -4.20
N VAL A 59 10.49 4.89 -3.43
CA VAL A 59 10.42 5.09 -1.98
C VAL A 59 11.69 4.57 -1.28
N THR A 60 12.16 3.38 -1.65
CA THR A 60 13.42 2.81 -1.14
C THR A 60 14.62 3.68 -1.53
N GLN A 61 14.72 4.09 -2.80
CA GLN A 61 15.81 4.94 -3.30
C GLN A 61 15.87 6.31 -2.59
N THR A 62 14.72 6.87 -2.25
CA THR A 62 14.61 8.18 -1.58
C THR A 62 14.67 8.10 -0.06
N GLY A 63 14.91 6.91 0.51
CA GLY A 63 15.02 6.69 1.95
C GLY A 63 13.73 6.97 2.71
N ILE A 64 12.56 6.88 2.07
CA ILE A 64 11.27 7.12 2.72
C ILE A 64 10.84 5.87 3.46
N SER A 65 10.63 6.00 4.78
CA SER A 65 10.09 4.92 5.60
C SER A 65 8.64 4.63 5.22
N TRP A 66 8.25 3.37 5.40
CA TRP A 66 6.90 2.92 5.13
C TRP A 66 6.55 1.67 5.94
N ASP A 67 5.26 1.53 6.20
CA ASP A 67 4.69 0.40 6.95
C ASP A 67 3.47 -0.17 6.27
N VAL A 68 3.30 -1.49 6.39
CA VAL A 68 2.01 -2.13 6.08
C VAL A 68 1.06 -1.80 7.22
N VAL A 69 0.05 -1.00 6.94
CA VAL A 69 -0.89 -0.49 7.95
C VAL A 69 -2.22 -1.24 7.97
N ARG A 70 -2.50 -2.05 6.95
CA ARG A 70 -3.71 -2.87 6.89
C ARG A 70 -3.55 -4.02 5.90
N THR A 71 -4.13 -5.16 6.21
CA THR A 71 -4.25 -6.32 5.34
C THR A 71 -5.71 -6.76 5.23
N TRP A 72 -6.06 -7.38 4.11
CA TRP A 72 -7.31 -8.09 3.89
C TRP A 72 -6.98 -9.47 3.33
N GLU A 73 -7.35 -10.51 4.07
CA GLU A 73 -7.01 -11.91 3.77
C GLU A 73 -8.19 -12.65 3.14
N GLY A 74 -7.90 -13.75 2.43
CA GLY A 74 -8.94 -14.58 1.80
C GLY A 74 -9.71 -13.83 0.71
N THR A 75 -9.15 -12.74 0.20
CA THR A 75 -9.81 -11.86 -0.75
C THR A 75 -9.56 -12.31 -2.18
N ASP A 76 -10.47 -12.01 -3.09
CA ASP A 76 -10.17 -12.03 -4.53
C ASP A 76 -9.50 -10.71 -4.95
N PHE A 77 -8.81 -10.69 -6.09
CA PHE A 77 -8.26 -9.51 -6.77
C PHE A 77 -9.28 -8.37 -6.96
N GLN A 78 -10.57 -8.68 -6.88
CA GLN A 78 -11.64 -7.68 -6.90
C GLN A 78 -11.56 -6.68 -5.74
N ILE A 79 -11.04 -7.08 -4.57
CA ILE A 79 -10.90 -6.15 -3.44
C ILE A 79 -9.85 -5.09 -3.74
N GLU A 80 -8.70 -5.48 -4.28
CA GLU A 80 -7.67 -4.53 -4.73
C GLU A 80 -8.24 -3.54 -5.75
N LYS A 81 -8.96 -4.04 -6.77
CA LYS A 81 -9.61 -3.20 -7.79
C LYS A 81 -10.58 -2.21 -7.17
N ARG A 82 -11.45 -2.66 -6.25
CA ARG A 82 -12.40 -1.80 -5.54
C ARG A 82 -11.68 -0.74 -4.70
N LEU A 83 -10.67 -1.12 -3.93
CA LEU A 83 -9.90 -0.20 -3.08
C LEU A 83 -9.14 0.85 -3.90
N LYS A 84 -8.64 0.48 -5.08
CA LYS A 84 -8.02 1.43 -6.02
C LYS A 84 -9.05 2.36 -6.64
N ALA A 85 -10.19 1.84 -7.08
CA ALA A 85 -11.24 2.60 -7.74
C ALA A 85 -11.88 3.67 -6.84
N ILE A 86 -11.99 3.42 -5.53
CA ILE A 86 -12.57 4.42 -4.62
C ILE A 86 -11.64 5.63 -4.39
N HIS A 87 -10.36 5.56 -4.76
CA HIS A 87 -9.34 6.60 -4.55
C HIS A 87 -9.31 7.19 -3.12
N LYS A 88 -9.75 6.40 -2.13
CA LYS A 88 -9.96 6.80 -0.73
C LYS A 88 -9.01 6.07 0.22
N ALA A 89 -7.78 5.78 -0.22
CA ALA A 89 -6.76 5.11 0.59
C ALA A 89 -6.58 5.77 1.97
N LYS A 90 -6.62 7.11 2.03
CA LYS A 90 -6.56 7.88 3.29
C LYS A 90 -7.66 7.53 4.29
N ARG A 91 -8.87 7.13 3.84
CA ARG A 91 -9.99 6.75 4.73
C ARG A 91 -9.85 5.35 5.30
N VAL A 92 -9.14 4.46 4.59
CA VAL A 92 -8.91 3.06 5.01
C VAL A 92 -7.54 2.85 5.66
N CYS A 93 -6.67 3.86 5.65
CA CYS A 93 -5.42 3.89 6.40
C CYS A 93 -5.70 4.24 7.87
N PRO A 94 -5.39 3.36 8.85
CA PRO A 94 -5.62 3.67 10.26
C PRO A 94 -4.86 4.90 10.73
N ILE A 95 -3.60 5.08 10.29
CA ILE A 95 -2.76 6.24 10.65
C ILE A 95 -3.43 7.55 10.20
N CYS A 96 -3.93 7.60 8.96
CA CYS A 96 -4.55 8.82 8.44
C CYS A 96 -5.98 9.04 8.94
N SER A 97 -6.74 7.98 9.23
CA SER A 97 -8.10 8.09 9.73
C SER A 97 -8.15 8.53 11.20
N GLN A 98 -7.16 8.13 12.00
CA GLN A 98 -7.06 8.52 13.42
C GLN A 98 -6.77 10.02 13.58
N LYS A 99 -5.93 10.61 12.71
CA LYS A 99 -5.63 12.06 12.69
C LYS A 99 -6.83 12.98 12.45
N LYS A 100 -8.04 12.44 12.19
CA LYS A 100 -9.27 13.24 12.04
C LYS A 100 -10.03 13.48 13.35
N GLY A 101 -9.63 12.85 14.46
CA GLY A 101 -10.34 12.92 15.74
C GLY A 101 -9.89 14.04 16.69
N ASP A 102 -8.77 14.71 16.42
CA ASP A 102 -8.17 15.69 17.35
C ASP A 102 -8.54 17.14 17.01
N LYS A 103 -9.81 17.42 16.72
CA LYS A 103 -10.34 18.78 16.56
C LYS A 103 -11.62 18.99 17.34
#